data_AF-A0AAN9YHB1-F1
#
_entry.id   AF-A0AAN9YHB1-F1
#
_cell.length_a   1.000
_cell.length_b   1.000
_cell.length_c   1.000
_cell.angle_alpha   90.00
_cell.angle_beta   90.00
_cell.angle_gamma   90.00
#
_symmetry.space_group_name_H-M   'P 1'
#
loop_
_entity.id
_entity.type
_entity.pdbx_description
1 polymer ?
#
loop_
_entity_poly.entity_id
_entity_poly.type
_entity_poly.pdbx_seq_one_letter_code
_entity_poly.pdbx_strand_id
1 'polypeptide(L)'
;MDGISSQLSARPFSSLTSYDYTVAVVKDSFSTGQTWSLVTAEDNRRGDPGWDESRVNPPDWNYTAIITEMQDAVVAGEYLYKNVTACFDLYNDYFAPQGNVVVYVKNESIQTPPSDSLLLYVGIIPRSDDWAKNMWAVENGTAHFILHSPEKRATTWFLGRNRYEVDHCLVQTPARSSSICRFQYSPWIMWIVCSINLVKASVMLWVWLLRKWQEDAKGESQNQVLYTLGDAVASFMRNPNSGRRVSCLATKQHFLSRRPWKNRLVKQWPVPPREPQQWVAESKRWAQAASLKRWLVLLSLCCAMIAVVTILFFVSFGSLRHRGIHIDLPTFRSMGFGDIQPYTYLAINLPRQDPEGLMLNVLLANLPQFLLSIIYMFYNAMLSTFLVQREFSHMYKEAKRKPLRVSEPIGIQRGSYFISLPLRYGIPLYVSSGIMHWAISQSLFLARITALNVDGSPDVKHSFSTCGYSPIAIFVCEFPAQPPGEE
;
A
#
# COMPACT_ATOMS: atom_id res chain seq x y z
N MET A 1 18.88 -24.48 -4.94
CA MET A 1 18.95 -23.12 -5.52
C MET A 1 17.56 -22.57 -5.88
N ASP A 2 16.48 -23.15 -5.32
CA ASP A 2 15.09 -22.76 -5.62
C ASP A 2 14.42 -21.91 -4.53
N GLY A 3 15.18 -21.43 -3.54
CA GLY A 3 14.66 -20.67 -2.39
C GLY A 3 14.69 -19.14 -2.54
N ILE A 4 15.28 -18.61 -3.61
CA ILE A 4 15.51 -17.15 -3.76
C ILE A 4 14.62 -16.53 -4.86
N SER A 5 14.02 -17.35 -5.74
CA SER A 5 13.18 -16.85 -6.84
C SER A 5 11.77 -16.42 -6.42
N SER A 6 11.31 -16.69 -5.19
CA SER A 6 9.97 -16.31 -4.74
C SER A 6 9.89 -14.89 -4.17
N GLN A 7 11.02 -14.29 -3.76
CA GLN A 7 11.05 -12.96 -3.12
C GLN A 7 11.15 -11.78 -4.08
N LEU A 8 11.40 -12.01 -5.38
CA LEU A 8 11.44 -10.95 -6.40
C LEU A 8 10.12 -10.77 -7.17
N SER A 9 9.07 -11.49 -6.76
CA SER A 9 7.73 -11.23 -7.29
C SER A 9 7.20 -9.96 -6.62
N ALA A 10 7.25 -8.83 -7.35
CA ALA A 10 6.39 -7.69 -7.08
C ALA A 10 4.94 -8.16 -7.26
N ARG A 11 4.39 -8.85 -6.26
CA ARG A 11 2.98 -9.25 -6.21
C ARG A 11 2.22 -7.93 -6.11
N PRO A 12 1.44 -7.54 -7.15
CA PRO A 12 0.73 -6.27 -7.10
C PRO A 12 -0.22 -6.23 -5.90
N PHE A 13 -0.77 -7.40 -5.52
CA PHE A 13 -1.66 -7.60 -4.39
C PHE A 13 -1.55 -9.04 -3.89
N SER A 14 -1.31 -9.24 -2.59
CA SER A 14 -1.35 -10.55 -1.95
C SER A 14 -2.78 -10.86 -1.46
N SER A 15 -3.37 -11.91 -2.02
CA SER A 15 -4.60 -12.49 -1.50
C SER A 15 -4.25 -13.67 -0.61
N LEU A 16 -4.87 -13.72 0.57
CA LEU A 16 -4.71 -14.78 1.54
C LEU A 16 -6.08 -15.40 1.84
N THR A 17 -6.04 -16.66 2.26
CA THR A 17 -7.21 -17.41 2.70
C THR A 17 -7.17 -17.56 4.22
N SER A 18 -8.30 -17.39 4.87
CA SER A 18 -8.45 -17.72 6.28
C SER A 18 -9.77 -18.46 6.48
N TYR A 19 -9.80 -19.41 7.40
CA TYR A 19 -10.91 -20.34 7.55
C TYR A 19 -11.83 -19.94 8.70
N ASP A 20 -13.12 -20.09 8.49
CA ASP A 20 -14.14 -20.03 9.53
C ASP A 20 -14.17 -21.39 10.23
N TYR A 21 -14.14 -21.39 11.56
CA TYR A 21 -14.16 -22.62 12.34
C TYR A 21 -14.84 -22.43 13.70
N THR A 22 -15.29 -23.53 14.29
CA THR A 22 -15.88 -23.57 15.63
C THR A 22 -14.96 -24.32 16.58
N VAL A 23 -14.83 -23.78 17.78
CA VAL A 23 -14.13 -24.40 18.91
C VAL A 23 -15.15 -24.91 19.89
N ALA A 24 -15.05 -26.16 20.30
CA ALA A 24 -15.82 -26.76 21.38
C ALA A 24 -14.86 -27.30 22.45
N VAL A 25 -15.01 -26.85 23.69
CA VAL A 25 -14.27 -27.40 24.84
C VAL A 25 -15.18 -28.37 25.56
N VAL A 26 -14.73 -29.62 25.71
CA VAL A 26 -15.59 -30.73 26.12
C VAL A 26 -14.92 -31.64 27.14
N LYS A 27 -15.75 -32.44 27.81
CA LYS A 27 -15.35 -33.61 28.61
C LYS A 27 -15.15 -34.83 27.72
N ASP A 28 -14.44 -35.85 28.20
CA ASP A 28 -14.25 -37.16 27.57
C ASP A 28 -15.59 -37.80 27.19
N SER A 29 -16.62 -37.56 28.00
CA SER A 29 -17.97 -38.09 27.75
C SER A 29 -18.62 -37.61 26.46
N PHE A 30 -18.13 -36.51 25.85
CA PHE A 30 -18.56 -36.05 24.53
C PHE A 30 -18.32 -37.10 23.44
N SER A 31 -17.19 -37.82 23.51
CA SER A 31 -16.84 -38.90 22.58
C SER A 31 -17.75 -40.13 22.71
N THR A 32 -18.46 -40.27 23.83
CA THR A 32 -19.39 -41.38 24.09
C THR A 32 -20.83 -41.06 23.69
N GLY A 33 -21.08 -39.90 23.08
CA GLY A 33 -22.42 -39.48 22.66
C GLY A 33 -23.31 -39.00 23.81
N GLN A 34 -22.74 -38.59 24.95
CA GLN A 34 -23.53 -37.99 26.02
C GLN A 34 -24.15 -36.65 25.60
N THR A 35 -25.24 -36.28 26.27
CA THR A 35 -25.92 -35.01 26.07
C THR A 35 -25.04 -33.81 26.41
N TRP A 36 -25.41 -32.66 25.88
CA TRP A 36 -24.81 -31.37 26.20
C TRP A 36 -25.88 -30.28 26.16
N SER A 37 -25.61 -29.18 26.85
CA SER A 37 -26.51 -28.03 26.96
C SER A 37 -25.78 -26.77 26.52
N LEU A 38 -26.33 -26.09 25.52
CA LEU A 38 -25.81 -24.80 25.06
C LEU A 38 -25.92 -23.75 26.18
N VAL A 39 -27.01 -23.77 26.96
CA VAL A 39 -27.26 -22.84 28.07
C VAL A 39 -26.14 -22.92 29.10
N THR A 40 -25.72 -24.14 29.44
CA THR A 40 -24.62 -24.36 30.39
C THR A 40 -23.30 -23.78 29.85
N ALA A 41 -23.03 -23.97 28.56
CA ALA A 41 -21.84 -23.44 27.92
C ALA A 41 -21.88 -21.90 27.77
N GLU A 42 -23.05 -21.33 27.52
CA GLU A 42 -23.29 -19.88 27.50
C GLU A 42 -23.03 -19.23 28.86
N ASP A 43 -23.48 -19.88 29.94
CA ASP A 43 -23.22 -19.42 31.30
C ASP A 43 -21.73 -19.48 31.65
N ASN A 44 -21.03 -20.52 31.20
CA ASN A 44 -19.59 -20.68 31.45
C ASN A 44 -18.73 -19.65 30.71
N ARG A 45 -19.13 -19.24 29.50
CA ARG A 45 -18.39 -18.24 28.71
C ARG A 45 -18.74 -16.80 29.06
N ARG A 46 -19.81 -16.56 29.82
CA ARG A 46 -20.38 -15.25 30.04
C ARG A 46 -19.37 -14.22 30.56
N GLY A 47 -19.22 -13.11 29.83
CA GLY A 47 -18.33 -12.01 30.19
C GLY A 47 -16.84 -12.28 30.00
N ASP A 48 -16.46 -13.38 29.33
CA ASP A 48 -15.09 -13.66 28.88
C ASP A 48 -14.92 -13.13 27.43
N PRO A 49 -14.13 -12.08 27.18
CA PRO A 49 -13.98 -11.51 25.84
C PRO A 49 -13.54 -12.53 24.78
N GLY A 50 -12.76 -13.53 25.17
CA GLY A 50 -12.26 -14.62 24.32
C GLY A 50 -13.35 -15.52 23.75
N TRP A 51 -14.51 -15.56 24.42
CA TRP A 51 -15.56 -16.57 24.21
C TRP A 51 -16.98 -15.99 24.10
N ASP A 52 -17.22 -14.79 24.63
CA ASP A 52 -18.55 -14.15 24.72
C ASP A 52 -18.58 -12.74 24.11
N GLU A 53 -17.66 -12.47 23.18
CA GLU A 53 -17.69 -11.27 22.36
C GLU A 53 -18.39 -11.55 21.02
N SER A 54 -19.43 -10.77 20.73
CA SER A 54 -20.23 -10.86 19.49
C SER A 54 -19.41 -10.71 18.20
N ARG A 55 -18.24 -10.06 18.27
CA ARG A 55 -17.30 -9.90 17.16
C ARG A 55 -16.45 -11.14 16.90
N VAL A 56 -16.38 -12.04 17.87
CA VAL A 56 -15.70 -13.33 17.76
C VAL A 56 -16.72 -14.38 17.36
N ASN A 57 -17.85 -14.44 18.07
CA ASN A 57 -18.90 -15.45 17.96
C ASN A 57 -20.07 -14.97 17.08
N PRO A 58 -20.17 -15.38 15.79
CA PRO A 58 -21.23 -14.90 14.91
C PRO A 58 -22.63 -15.29 15.43
N PRO A 59 -23.57 -14.36 15.65
CA PRO A 59 -24.89 -14.68 16.18
C PRO A 59 -25.77 -15.44 15.18
N ASP A 60 -25.43 -15.39 13.89
CA ASP A 60 -26.22 -15.98 12.80
C ASP A 60 -25.93 -17.48 12.60
N TRP A 61 -24.94 -18.04 13.30
CA TRP A 61 -24.58 -19.45 13.20
C TRP A 61 -25.46 -20.32 14.09
N ASN A 62 -25.91 -21.46 13.56
CA ASN A 62 -26.68 -22.44 14.33
C ASN A 62 -25.74 -23.36 15.12
N TYR A 63 -25.26 -22.88 16.27
CA TYR A 63 -24.34 -23.63 17.13
C TYR A 63 -24.89 -24.98 17.56
N THR A 64 -26.21 -25.12 17.75
CA THR A 64 -26.81 -26.41 18.10
C THR A 64 -26.57 -27.45 16.99
N ALA A 65 -26.81 -27.07 15.73
CA ALA A 65 -26.55 -27.95 14.60
C ALA A 65 -25.05 -28.24 14.44
N ILE A 66 -24.21 -27.21 14.53
CA ILE A 66 -22.75 -27.34 14.37
C ILE A 66 -22.15 -28.28 15.44
N ILE A 67 -22.48 -28.09 16.71
CA ILE A 67 -21.94 -28.93 17.80
C ILE A 67 -22.46 -30.38 17.70
N THR A 68 -23.71 -30.57 17.25
CA THR A 68 -24.24 -31.92 16.97
C THR A 68 -23.42 -32.63 15.89
N GLU A 69 -23.19 -31.96 14.75
CA GLU A 69 -22.40 -32.49 13.65
C GLU A 69 -20.94 -32.77 14.08
N MET A 70 -20.35 -31.88 14.90
CA MET A 70 -19.03 -32.10 15.48
C MET A 70 -19.00 -33.35 16.38
N GLN A 71 -20.04 -33.59 17.19
CA GLN A 71 -20.12 -34.78 18.03
C GLN A 71 -20.22 -36.05 17.20
N ASP A 72 -21.12 -36.06 16.21
CA ASP A 72 -21.32 -37.21 15.31
C ASP A 72 -20.02 -37.56 14.56
N ALA A 73 -19.30 -36.55 14.05
CA ALA A 73 -18.04 -36.74 13.34
C ALA A 73 -16.89 -37.23 14.25
N VAL A 74 -16.87 -36.79 15.51
CA VAL A 74 -15.92 -37.31 16.51
C VAL A 74 -16.21 -38.77 16.84
N VAL A 75 -17.49 -39.13 17.05
CA VAL A 75 -17.92 -40.52 17.30
C VAL A 75 -17.62 -41.41 16.09
N ALA A 76 -17.75 -40.88 14.88
CA ALA A 76 -17.39 -41.56 13.63
C ALA A 76 -15.87 -41.69 13.40
N GLY A 77 -15.04 -41.02 14.21
CA GLY A 77 -13.58 -41.07 14.10
C GLY A 77 -13.00 -40.26 12.94
N GLU A 78 -13.71 -39.24 12.46
CA GLU A 78 -13.28 -38.42 11.31
C GLU A 78 -12.25 -37.34 11.66
N TYR A 79 -12.08 -37.04 12.96
CA TYR A 79 -11.21 -35.97 13.43
C TYR A 79 -9.79 -36.49 13.74
N LEU A 80 -8.79 -35.65 13.44
CA LEU A 80 -7.39 -35.99 13.68
C LEU A 80 -6.95 -35.61 15.09
N TYR A 81 -6.36 -36.58 15.79
CA TYR A 81 -5.72 -36.34 17.07
C TYR A 81 -4.51 -35.42 16.94
N LYS A 82 -4.42 -34.42 17.84
CA LYS A 82 -3.26 -33.55 18.03
C LYS A 82 -2.96 -33.39 19.51
N ASN A 83 -1.68 -33.42 19.86
CA ASN A 83 -1.22 -33.04 21.19
C ASN A 83 -1.39 -31.53 21.41
N VAL A 84 -1.27 -31.09 22.67
CA VAL A 84 -1.44 -29.68 23.08
C VAL A 84 -0.60 -28.73 22.22
N THR A 85 0.69 -29.02 22.02
CA THR A 85 1.60 -28.15 21.29
C THR A 85 1.20 -28.02 19.81
N ALA A 86 0.93 -29.13 19.12
CA ALA A 86 0.54 -29.10 17.72
C ALA A 86 -0.84 -28.47 17.50
N CYS A 87 -1.75 -28.64 18.46
CA CYS A 87 -3.05 -27.98 18.44
C CYS A 87 -2.91 -26.46 18.60
N PHE A 88 -2.17 -26.01 19.61
CA PHE A 88 -1.92 -24.60 19.84
C PHE A 88 -1.22 -23.95 18.64
N ASP A 89 -0.15 -24.56 18.12
CA ASP A 89 0.62 -24.02 16.99
C ASP A 89 -0.27 -23.86 15.73
N LEU A 90 -1.18 -24.80 15.47
CA LEU A 90 -2.11 -24.75 14.34
C LEU A 90 -3.11 -23.59 14.47
N TYR A 91 -3.67 -23.38 15.66
CA TYR A 91 -4.67 -22.33 15.88
C TYR A 91 -4.07 -20.95 16.17
N ASN A 92 -2.79 -20.90 16.51
CA ASN A 92 -2.01 -19.69 16.65
C ASN A 92 -1.60 -19.08 15.29
N ASP A 93 -1.42 -19.90 14.24
CA ASP A 93 -1.20 -19.42 12.89
C ASP A 93 -2.52 -18.99 12.22
N TYR A 94 -2.67 -17.70 11.96
CA TYR A 94 -3.89 -17.10 11.39
C TYR A 94 -4.25 -17.66 10.00
N PHE A 95 -3.24 -18.02 9.19
CA PHE A 95 -3.41 -18.41 7.79
C PHE A 95 -3.28 -19.92 7.55
N ALA A 96 -3.03 -20.70 8.61
CA ALA A 96 -3.00 -22.15 8.51
C ALA A 96 -4.39 -22.72 8.11
N PRO A 97 -4.42 -23.87 7.42
CA PRO A 97 -5.67 -24.57 7.12
C PRO A 97 -6.30 -25.10 8.41
N GLN A 98 -7.26 -24.35 8.94
CA GLN A 98 -7.96 -24.60 10.19
C GLN A 98 -9.36 -25.16 9.89
N GLY A 99 -9.78 -26.16 10.65
CA GLY A 99 -11.16 -26.66 10.69
C GLY A 99 -11.73 -26.59 12.10
N ASN A 100 -12.93 -27.13 12.31
CA ASN A 100 -13.52 -27.22 13.64
C ASN A 100 -12.61 -28.03 14.59
N VAL A 101 -12.59 -27.65 15.86
CA VAL A 101 -11.79 -28.32 16.89
C VAL A 101 -12.62 -28.65 18.11
N VAL A 102 -12.41 -29.87 18.60
CA VAL A 102 -12.90 -30.35 19.88
C VAL A 102 -11.71 -30.48 20.82
N VAL A 103 -11.72 -29.72 21.91
CA VAL A 103 -10.65 -29.65 22.90
C VAL A 103 -11.08 -30.40 24.17
N TYR A 104 -10.31 -31.42 24.55
CA TYR A 104 -10.57 -32.24 25.74
C TYR A 104 -9.84 -31.68 26.95
N VAL A 105 -10.47 -31.77 28.12
CA VAL A 105 -9.94 -31.25 29.39
C VAL A 105 -9.52 -32.38 30.33
N LYS A 106 -8.41 -32.22 31.06
CA LYS A 106 -7.89 -33.28 31.96
C LYS A 106 -8.71 -33.52 33.23
N ASN A 107 -9.19 -32.44 33.85
CA ASN A 107 -9.82 -32.49 35.18
C ASN A 107 -11.32 -32.23 35.07
N GLU A 108 -12.07 -33.26 34.70
CA GLU A 108 -13.53 -33.20 34.50
C GLU A 108 -14.34 -32.98 35.78
N SER A 109 -13.76 -33.36 36.92
CA SER A 109 -14.44 -33.59 38.19
C SER A 109 -14.75 -32.34 39.00
N ILE A 110 -14.34 -31.14 38.56
CA ILE A 110 -14.44 -29.92 39.36
C ILE A 110 -15.56 -28.96 38.90
N GLN A 111 -16.07 -28.99 37.66
CA GLN A 111 -16.63 -27.74 37.10
C GLN A 111 -18.03 -27.71 36.43
N THR A 112 -18.81 -28.79 36.28
CA THR A 112 -20.23 -28.69 35.84
C THR A 112 -21.00 -29.99 36.13
N PRO A 113 -22.35 -30.01 36.14
CA PRO A 113 -23.13 -31.24 36.29
C PRO A 113 -22.65 -32.36 35.35
N PRO A 114 -22.69 -33.63 35.79
CA PRO A 114 -22.11 -34.77 35.07
C PRO A 114 -22.80 -35.11 33.74
N SER A 115 -23.99 -34.56 33.48
CA SER A 115 -24.77 -34.81 32.27
C SER A 115 -24.40 -33.92 31.07
N ASP A 116 -23.65 -32.83 31.31
CA ASP A 116 -23.28 -31.88 30.26
C ASP A 116 -21.83 -32.07 29.87
N SER A 117 -21.64 -32.52 28.62
CA SER A 117 -20.32 -32.77 28.04
C SER A 117 -19.66 -31.53 27.42
N LEU A 118 -20.45 -30.50 27.04
CA LEU A 118 -19.95 -29.22 26.51
C LEU A 118 -19.70 -28.20 27.62
N LEU A 119 -18.49 -27.62 27.64
CA LEU A 119 -18.07 -26.64 28.64
C LEU A 119 -18.04 -25.21 28.08
N LEU A 120 -17.38 -25.02 26.93
CA LEU A 120 -17.26 -23.74 26.25
C LEU A 120 -17.42 -23.95 24.75
N TYR A 121 -17.88 -22.92 24.05
CA TYR A 121 -17.84 -22.90 22.59
C TYR A 121 -17.61 -21.48 22.08
N VAL A 122 -17.06 -21.37 20.88
CA VAL A 122 -16.94 -20.11 20.16
C VAL A 122 -16.82 -20.37 18.66
N GLY A 123 -17.61 -19.68 17.84
CA GLY A 123 -17.35 -19.57 16.40
C GLY A 123 -16.24 -18.57 16.14
N ILE A 124 -15.37 -18.81 15.16
CA ILE A 124 -14.24 -17.97 14.82
C ILE A 124 -14.27 -17.65 13.32
N ILE A 125 -14.28 -16.36 13.02
CA ILE A 125 -14.22 -15.81 11.66
C ILE A 125 -12.94 -14.97 11.47
N PRO A 126 -12.47 -14.76 10.23
CA PRO A 126 -11.38 -13.85 9.93
C PRO A 126 -11.66 -12.44 10.43
N ARG A 127 -10.67 -11.88 11.13
CA ARG A 127 -10.75 -10.56 11.74
C ARG A 127 -9.91 -9.53 11.02
N SER A 128 -10.49 -8.35 10.87
CA SER A 128 -9.89 -7.18 10.21
C SER A 128 -9.69 -5.98 11.15
N ASP A 129 -10.17 -6.09 12.39
CA ASP A 129 -9.92 -5.14 13.46
C ASP A 129 -8.52 -5.37 14.07
N ASP A 130 -8.11 -4.51 15.00
CA ASP A 130 -6.79 -4.59 15.65
C ASP A 130 -6.61 -5.82 16.57
N TRP A 131 -7.46 -6.82 16.41
CA TRP A 131 -7.59 -7.96 17.30
C TRP A 131 -7.19 -9.26 16.61
N ALA A 132 -6.57 -10.18 17.36
CA ALA A 132 -6.15 -11.46 16.80
C ALA A 132 -7.31 -12.47 16.73
N LYS A 133 -7.19 -13.40 15.78
CA LYS A 133 -8.13 -14.52 15.57
C LYS A 133 -7.95 -15.65 16.59
N ASN A 134 -6.72 -15.85 17.09
CA ASN A 134 -6.37 -16.86 18.09
C ASN A 134 -6.67 -16.42 19.54
N MET A 135 -7.53 -15.43 19.75
CA MET A 135 -7.78 -14.84 21.07
C MET A 135 -8.29 -15.86 22.07
N TRP A 136 -9.22 -16.73 21.66
CA TRP A 136 -9.72 -17.84 22.46
C TRP A 136 -8.62 -18.77 22.97
N ALA A 137 -7.50 -18.87 22.24
CA ALA A 137 -6.37 -19.74 22.57
C ALA A 137 -5.31 -19.05 23.45
N VAL A 138 -5.09 -17.75 23.28
CA VAL A 138 -4.05 -17.01 24.01
C VAL A 138 -4.59 -16.38 25.31
N GLU A 139 -5.88 -16.09 25.38
CA GLU A 139 -6.50 -15.45 26.54
C GLU A 139 -6.68 -16.46 27.70
N ASN A 140 -5.98 -16.21 28.81
CA ASN A 140 -6.06 -17.01 30.04
C ASN A 140 -7.14 -16.48 31.01
N GLY A 141 -8.23 -15.91 30.48
CA GLY A 141 -9.35 -15.36 31.26
C GLY A 141 -9.03 -14.12 32.11
N THR A 142 -7.93 -13.40 31.81
CA THR A 142 -7.49 -12.21 32.56
C THR A 142 -7.98 -10.88 31.94
N ALA A 143 -8.71 -10.90 30.82
CA ALA A 143 -9.17 -9.72 30.07
C ALA A 143 -8.05 -8.73 29.66
N HIS A 144 -6.78 -9.13 29.82
CA HIS A 144 -5.61 -8.38 29.38
C HIS A 144 -5.16 -8.93 28.04
N PHE A 145 -5.40 -8.14 26.99
CA PHE A 145 -5.12 -8.50 25.61
C PHE A 145 -3.62 -8.60 25.37
N ILE A 146 -3.14 -9.81 25.12
CA ILE A 146 -1.79 -10.05 24.61
C ILE A 146 -1.99 -10.75 23.26
N LEU A 147 -1.79 -10.03 22.16
CA LEU A 147 -1.77 -10.63 20.81
C LEU A 147 -0.50 -11.48 20.59
N HIS A 148 0.43 -11.45 21.53
CA HIS A 148 1.70 -12.14 21.43
C HIS A 148 1.55 -13.60 21.85
N SER A 149 1.79 -14.49 20.90
CA SER A 149 2.00 -15.92 21.18
C SER A 149 3.12 -16.08 22.23
N PRO A 150 3.05 -17.05 23.16
CA PRO A 150 4.14 -17.27 24.10
C PRO A 150 5.47 -17.47 23.33
N GLU A 151 6.56 -16.83 23.80
CA GLU A 151 7.89 -16.97 23.18
C GLU A 151 8.40 -18.42 23.19
N LYS A 152 7.88 -19.23 24.12
CA LYS A 152 8.18 -20.65 24.26
C LYS A 152 6.99 -21.46 23.81
N ARG A 153 7.26 -22.62 23.20
CA ARG A 153 6.22 -23.58 22.80
C ARG A 153 5.30 -23.91 23.97
N ALA A 154 4.00 -23.80 23.73
CA ALA A 154 2.97 -24.12 24.71
C ALA A 154 2.97 -25.64 24.97
N THR A 155 3.33 -26.02 26.19
CA THR A 155 3.27 -27.40 26.69
C THR A 155 2.09 -27.62 27.63
N THR A 156 1.72 -26.57 28.36
CA THR A 156 0.51 -26.48 29.19
C THR A 156 -0.37 -25.38 28.64
N TRP A 157 -1.66 -25.66 28.47
CA TRP A 157 -2.61 -24.73 27.89
C TRP A 157 -3.89 -24.71 28.73
N PHE A 158 -4.32 -23.51 29.11
CA PHE A 158 -5.50 -23.27 29.92
C PHE A 158 -6.49 -22.43 29.14
N LEU A 159 -7.77 -22.80 29.20
CA LEU A 159 -8.84 -22.13 28.46
C LEU A 159 -9.89 -21.52 29.39
N GLY A 160 -10.32 -20.30 29.01
CA GLY A 160 -11.38 -19.55 29.65
C GLY A 160 -11.08 -19.13 31.09
N ARG A 161 -12.00 -18.37 31.68
CA ARG A 161 -11.92 -17.88 33.07
C ARG A 161 -11.75 -19.00 34.12
N ASN A 162 -12.36 -20.15 33.89
CA ASN A 162 -12.32 -21.30 34.80
C ASN A 162 -11.00 -22.10 34.73
N ARG A 163 -10.09 -21.72 33.80
CA ARG A 163 -8.77 -22.33 33.58
C ARG A 163 -8.84 -23.83 33.33
N TYR A 164 -9.60 -24.23 32.32
CA TYR A 164 -9.67 -25.61 31.88
C TYR A 164 -8.32 -26.06 31.33
N GLU A 165 -7.66 -27.02 31.97
CA GLU A 165 -6.40 -27.58 31.48
C GLU A 165 -6.65 -28.53 30.30
N VAL A 166 -6.05 -28.22 29.16
CA VAL A 166 -6.19 -29.00 27.93
C VAL A 166 -5.35 -30.28 28.01
N ASP A 167 -5.97 -31.40 27.67
CA ASP A 167 -5.29 -32.68 27.50
C ASP A 167 -4.82 -32.89 26.06
N HIS A 168 -5.76 -32.85 25.12
CA HIS A 168 -5.52 -33.02 23.69
C HIS A 168 -6.63 -32.38 22.87
N CYS A 169 -6.43 -32.32 21.55
CA CYS A 169 -7.43 -31.83 20.61
C CYS A 169 -7.74 -32.85 19.53
N LEU A 170 -8.99 -32.90 19.12
CA LEU A 170 -9.44 -33.52 17.88
C LEU A 170 -9.75 -32.41 16.88
N VAL A 171 -9.08 -32.43 15.72
CA VAL A 171 -9.19 -31.38 14.71
C VAL A 171 -9.77 -31.94 13.43
N GLN A 172 -10.82 -31.30 12.94
CA GLN A 172 -11.36 -31.56 11.62
C GLN A 172 -10.38 -31.07 10.56
N THR A 173 -10.01 -31.95 9.63
CA THR A 173 -9.29 -31.50 8.43
C THR A 173 -10.27 -30.73 7.55
N PRO A 174 -9.99 -29.45 7.21
CA PRO A 174 -10.86 -28.72 6.30
C PRO A 174 -10.94 -29.49 4.97
N ALA A 175 -12.14 -29.57 4.39
CA ALA A 175 -12.39 -30.29 3.14
C ALA A 175 -11.47 -29.81 2.00
N ARG A 176 -10.95 -28.58 2.14
CA ARG A 176 -10.00 -27.97 1.22
C ARG A 176 -8.78 -27.44 1.97
N SER A 177 -7.72 -28.23 1.99
CA SER A 177 -6.46 -27.91 2.70
C SER A 177 -5.45 -27.12 1.86
N SER A 178 -5.57 -27.12 0.53
CA SER A 178 -4.67 -26.40 -0.38
C SER A 178 -5.19 -25.01 -0.71
N SER A 179 -4.35 -23.98 -0.56
CA SER A 179 -4.64 -22.61 -1.02
C SER A 179 -5.00 -22.63 -2.52
N ILE A 180 -6.25 -22.34 -2.87
CA ILE A 180 -6.65 -22.28 -4.27
C ILE A 180 -6.08 -20.98 -4.83
N CYS A 181 -5.17 -21.08 -5.79
CA CYS A 181 -4.76 -19.92 -6.56
C CYS A 181 -5.94 -19.51 -7.45
N ARG A 182 -6.65 -18.44 -7.07
CA ARG A 182 -7.77 -17.89 -7.85
C ARG A 182 -7.37 -16.54 -8.41
N PHE A 183 -7.61 -16.34 -9.70
CA PHE A 183 -7.51 -15.03 -10.31
C PHE A 183 -8.73 -14.20 -9.90
N GLN A 184 -8.50 -13.17 -9.08
CA GLN A 184 -9.53 -12.22 -8.69
C GLN A 184 -9.25 -10.87 -9.36
N TYR A 185 -10.28 -10.31 -9.99
CA TYR A 185 -10.21 -8.97 -10.58
C TYR A 185 -11.50 -8.23 -10.30
N SER A 186 -11.42 -6.90 -10.22
CA SER A 186 -12.60 -6.04 -10.12
C SER A 186 -13.01 -5.58 -11.52
N PRO A 187 -14.19 -5.96 -12.01
CA PRO A 187 -14.70 -5.48 -13.29
C PRO A 187 -14.78 -3.95 -13.34
N TRP A 188 -15.16 -3.32 -12.23
CA TRP A 188 -15.26 -1.86 -12.13
C TRP A 188 -13.93 -1.16 -12.36
N ILE A 189 -12.87 -1.60 -11.68
CA ILE A 189 -11.52 -1.02 -11.86
C ILE A 189 -11.06 -1.24 -13.31
N MET A 190 -11.29 -2.42 -13.86
CA MET A 190 -10.92 -2.72 -15.25
C MET A 190 -11.65 -1.80 -16.25
N TRP A 191 -12.98 -1.66 -16.14
CA TRP A 191 -13.77 -0.78 -17.00
C TRP A 191 -13.31 0.68 -16.93
N ILE A 192 -13.03 1.19 -15.72
CA ILE A 192 -12.53 2.55 -15.51
C ILE A 192 -11.16 2.73 -16.19
N VAL A 193 -10.22 1.83 -15.95
CA VAL A 193 -8.87 1.89 -16.53
C VAL A 193 -8.90 1.79 -18.05
N CYS A 194 -9.68 0.85 -18.59
CA CYS A 194 -9.88 0.70 -20.04
C CYS A 194 -10.50 1.96 -20.66
N SER A 195 -11.53 2.53 -20.03
CA SER A 195 -12.21 3.74 -20.52
C SER A 195 -11.28 4.96 -20.53
N ILE A 196 -10.50 5.18 -19.47
CA ILE A 196 -9.54 6.29 -19.40
C ILE A 196 -8.43 6.12 -20.45
N ASN A 197 -7.92 4.91 -20.64
CA ASN A 197 -6.91 4.65 -21.67
C ASN A 197 -7.47 4.81 -23.08
N LEU A 198 -8.72 4.41 -23.32
CA LEU A 198 -9.40 4.64 -24.59
C LEU A 198 -9.53 6.14 -24.87
N VAL A 199 -10.01 6.93 -23.91
CA VAL A 199 -10.10 8.40 -24.03
C VAL A 199 -8.72 9.00 -24.31
N LYS A 200 -7.68 8.58 -23.60
CA LYS A 200 -6.30 9.03 -23.84
C LYS A 200 -5.85 8.71 -25.27
N ALA A 201 -6.08 7.49 -25.75
CA ALA A 201 -5.74 7.06 -27.10
C ALA A 201 -6.53 7.86 -28.15
N SER A 202 -7.83 8.07 -27.94
CA SER A 202 -8.67 8.87 -28.82
C SER A 202 -8.21 10.33 -28.90
N VAL A 203 -7.82 10.93 -27.76
CA VAL A 203 -7.27 12.30 -27.75
C VAL A 203 -5.92 12.36 -28.48
N MET A 204 -5.03 11.38 -28.27
CA MET A 204 -3.75 11.32 -29.01
C MET A 204 -3.97 11.17 -30.52
N LEU A 205 -4.89 10.29 -30.92
CA LEU A 205 -5.26 10.09 -32.32
C LEU A 205 -5.89 11.36 -32.91
N TRP A 206 -6.79 12.01 -32.17
CA TRP A 206 -7.43 13.26 -32.58
C TRP A 206 -6.42 14.37 -32.79
N VAL A 207 -5.48 14.57 -31.85
CA VAL A 207 -4.41 15.56 -31.97
C VAL A 207 -3.51 15.24 -33.16
N TRP A 208 -3.19 13.96 -33.41
CA TRP A 208 -2.41 13.53 -34.56
C TRP A 208 -3.14 13.78 -35.89
N LEU A 209 -4.42 13.43 -36.00
CA LEU A 209 -5.24 13.69 -37.18
C LEU A 209 -5.38 15.19 -37.47
N LEU A 210 -5.63 16.00 -36.44
CA LEU A 210 -5.67 17.46 -36.56
C LEU A 210 -4.34 18.02 -37.04
N ARG A 211 -3.22 17.52 -36.52
CA ARG A 211 -1.89 17.94 -36.97
C ARG A 211 -1.67 17.58 -38.43
N LYS A 212 -1.94 16.34 -38.83
CA LYS A 212 -1.77 15.85 -40.21
C LYS A 212 -2.65 16.63 -41.19
N TRP A 213 -3.91 16.89 -40.84
CA TRP A 213 -4.82 17.68 -41.69
C TRP A 213 -4.36 19.14 -41.85
N GLN A 214 -3.73 19.71 -40.83
CA GLN A 214 -3.19 21.07 -40.89
C GLN A 214 -1.81 21.18 -41.57
N GLU A 215 -1.08 20.07 -41.74
CA GLU A 215 0.25 20.07 -42.38
C GLU A 215 0.17 20.48 -43.85
N ASP A 216 -0.87 20.02 -44.58
CA ASP A 216 -1.07 20.36 -46.01
C ASP A 216 -1.43 21.84 -46.23
N ALA A 217 -1.96 22.53 -45.22
CA ALA A 217 -2.43 23.91 -45.31
C ALA A 217 -1.44 24.95 -44.73
N LYS A 218 -0.37 24.52 -44.05
CA LYS A 218 0.58 25.40 -43.36
C LYS A 218 1.85 25.60 -44.18
N GLY A 219 2.24 26.86 -44.36
CA GLY A 219 3.54 27.22 -44.92
C GLY A 219 4.71 26.74 -44.04
N GLU A 220 5.90 26.62 -44.64
CA GLU A 220 7.14 26.07 -44.05
C GLU A 220 7.53 26.69 -42.69
N SER A 221 7.13 27.94 -42.43
CA SER A 221 7.36 28.64 -41.16
C SER A 221 6.39 28.26 -40.03
N GLN A 222 5.19 27.77 -40.35
CA GLN A 222 4.16 27.37 -39.37
C GLN A 222 4.22 25.87 -38.99
N ASN A 223 5.01 25.08 -39.71
CA ASN A 223 5.22 23.66 -39.42
C ASN A 223 6.25 23.40 -38.31
N GLN A 224 6.94 24.44 -37.83
CA GLN A 224 7.99 24.28 -36.82
C GLN A 224 7.39 24.03 -35.43
N VAL A 225 7.74 22.88 -34.84
CA VAL A 225 7.32 22.50 -33.49
C VAL A 225 8.17 23.25 -32.46
N LEU A 226 7.55 24.13 -31.68
CA LEU A 226 8.20 24.87 -30.59
C LEU A 226 8.14 24.07 -29.28
N TYR A 227 8.92 23.00 -29.19
CA TYR A 227 8.94 22.15 -28.00
C TYR A 227 10.09 22.47 -27.05
N THR A 228 11.26 22.81 -27.59
CA THR A 228 12.47 23.10 -26.82
C THR A 228 12.84 24.58 -26.85
N LEU A 229 13.67 25.04 -25.91
CA LEU A 229 14.25 26.38 -25.98
C LEU A 229 15.03 26.59 -27.29
N GLY A 230 15.72 25.56 -27.78
CA GLY A 230 16.45 25.64 -29.05
C GLY A 230 15.53 25.84 -30.24
N ASP A 231 14.35 25.22 -30.26
CA ASP A 231 13.35 25.42 -31.32
C ASP A 231 12.89 26.88 -31.36
N ALA A 232 12.65 27.47 -30.18
CA ALA A 232 12.32 28.88 -30.07
C ALA A 232 13.45 29.78 -30.58
N VAL A 233 14.70 29.54 -30.17
CA VAL A 233 15.87 30.31 -30.65
C VAL A 233 16.04 30.16 -32.17
N ALA A 234 15.95 28.95 -32.70
CA ALA A 234 16.06 28.68 -34.13
C ALA A 234 14.95 29.39 -34.93
N SER A 235 13.71 29.39 -34.43
CA SER A 235 12.60 30.12 -35.05
C SER A 235 12.87 31.63 -35.11
N PHE A 236 13.32 32.25 -34.02
CA PHE A 236 13.65 33.68 -33.99
C PHE A 236 14.86 34.04 -34.87
N MET A 237 15.82 33.13 -35.04
CA MET A 237 16.95 33.34 -35.95
C MET A 237 16.57 33.21 -37.43
N ARG A 238 15.65 32.30 -37.77
CA ARG A 238 15.14 32.14 -39.14
C ARG A 238 14.28 33.33 -39.56
N ASN A 239 13.37 33.75 -38.68
CA ASN A 239 12.44 34.86 -38.93
C ASN A 239 12.64 35.97 -37.89
N PRO A 240 13.69 36.80 -38.02
CA PRO A 240 13.90 37.92 -37.13
C PRO A 240 12.73 38.91 -37.23
N ASN A 241 12.21 39.33 -36.07
CA ASN A 241 11.05 40.20 -35.99
C ASN A 241 11.42 41.62 -36.47
N SER A 242 11.05 41.98 -37.71
CA SER A 242 11.47 43.23 -38.37
C SER A 242 10.83 44.50 -37.77
N GLY A 243 9.69 44.39 -37.10
CA GLY A 243 8.87 45.54 -36.69
C GLY A 243 9.03 46.02 -35.24
N ARG A 244 9.86 45.39 -34.41
CA ARG A 244 9.96 45.75 -32.98
C ARG A 244 11.42 45.67 -32.53
N ARG A 245 12.05 46.83 -32.26
CA ARG A 245 13.36 46.90 -31.60
C ARG A 245 13.21 46.34 -30.17
N VAL A 246 13.46 45.06 -30.00
CA VAL A 246 13.47 44.40 -28.68
C VAL A 246 14.86 44.59 -28.09
N SER A 247 14.94 45.04 -26.83
CA SER A 247 16.21 45.17 -26.11
C SER A 247 16.90 43.80 -25.99
N CYS A 248 18.16 43.70 -26.44
CA CYS A 248 18.96 42.47 -26.40
C CYS A 248 19.21 41.94 -24.98
N LEU A 249 19.05 42.80 -23.96
CA LEU A 249 19.22 42.45 -22.55
C LEU A 249 17.88 42.20 -21.83
N ALA A 250 16.78 42.15 -22.56
CA ALA A 250 15.46 41.94 -21.98
C ALA A 250 15.36 40.56 -21.31
N THR A 251 15.19 40.58 -19.98
CA THR A 251 14.92 39.38 -19.19
C THR A 251 13.45 38.99 -19.21
N LYS A 252 13.15 37.75 -18.78
CA LYS A 252 11.79 37.25 -18.55
C LYS A 252 10.90 38.24 -17.78
N GLN A 253 11.46 38.99 -16.82
CA GLN A 253 10.68 39.91 -15.98
C GLN A 253 10.06 41.07 -16.77
N HIS A 254 10.69 41.51 -17.86
CA HIS A 254 10.15 42.56 -18.73
C HIS A 254 8.97 42.08 -19.58
N PHE A 255 8.83 40.76 -19.75
CA PHE A 255 7.72 40.14 -20.48
C PHE A 255 6.66 39.53 -19.54
N LEU A 256 6.87 39.54 -18.22
CA LEU A 256 5.87 39.10 -17.25
C LEU A 256 4.91 40.26 -16.97
N SER A 257 3.62 40.05 -17.28
CA SER A 257 2.59 41.03 -16.97
C SER A 257 2.30 41.05 -15.47
N ARG A 258 2.73 42.09 -14.74
CA ARG A 258 2.43 42.31 -13.32
C ARG A 258 1.03 42.92 -13.14
N ARG A 259 -0.03 42.20 -13.52
CA ARG A 259 -1.39 42.74 -13.47
C ARG A 259 -2.02 42.60 -12.08
N PRO A 260 -2.68 43.63 -11.53
CA PRO A 260 -3.59 43.49 -10.41
C PRO A 260 -4.81 42.65 -10.84
N TRP A 261 -5.41 41.91 -9.90
CA TRP A 261 -6.49 40.94 -10.16
C TRP A 261 -7.66 41.54 -10.98
N LYS A 262 -7.98 42.82 -10.75
CA LYS A 262 -9.05 43.57 -11.42
C LYS A 262 -8.87 43.74 -12.95
N ASN A 263 -7.64 43.75 -13.46
CA ASN A 263 -7.36 44.01 -14.89
C ASN A 263 -6.89 42.74 -15.64
N ARG A 264 -7.15 41.55 -15.11
CA ARG A 264 -6.69 40.28 -15.70
C ARG A 264 -7.28 40.02 -17.09
N LEU A 265 -8.50 40.48 -17.36
CA LEU A 265 -9.25 40.22 -18.61
C LEU A 265 -8.86 41.12 -19.79
N VAL A 266 -8.25 42.28 -19.57
CA VAL A 266 -7.86 43.19 -20.67
C VAL A 266 -6.53 42.75 -21.27
N LYS A 267 -6.50 42.35 -22.55
CA LYS A 267 -5.31 41.80 -23.21
C LYS A 267 -4.28 42.88 -23.60
N GLN A 268 -3.53 43.40 -22.63
CA GLN A 268 -2.40 44.31 -22.86
C GLN A 268 -1.06 43.55 -22.90
N TRP A 269 -0.33 43.67 -24.00
CA TRP A 269 1.00 43.08 -24.12
C TRP A 269 2.02 43.90 -23.30
N PRO A 270 2.85 43.27 -22.45
CA PRO A 270 3.89 43.98 -21.72
C PRO A 270 4.87 44.62 -22.71
N VAL A 271 5.12 45.91 -22.54
CA VAL A 271 6.07 46.67 -23.35
C VAL A 271 7.43 46.60 -22.64
N PRO A 272 8.45 45.95 -23.23
CA PRO A 272 9.78 45.94 -22.64
C PRO A 272 10.36 47.36 -22.60
N PRO A 273 11.32 47.63 -21.68
CA PRO A 273 12.00 48.93 -21.64
C PRO A 273 12.61 49.25 -23.00
N ARG A 274 12.37 50.49 -23.48
CA ARG A 274 12.95 51.01 -24.72
C ARG A 274 14.34 51.60 -24.52
N GLU A 275 14.74 51.82 -23.26
CA GLU A 275 16.01 52.41 -22.90
C GLU A 275 17.16 51.39 -22.99
N PRO A 276 18.36 51.83 -23.42
CA PRO A 276 19.54 50.98 -23.41
C PRO A 276 19.88 50.55 -21.99
N GLN A 277 19.96 49.25 -21.75
CA GLN A 277 20.38 48.70 -20.47
C GLN A 277 21.89 48.44 -20.49
N GLN A 278 22.57 48.75 -19.39
CA GLN A 278 23.97 48.39 -19.22
C GLN A 278 24.07 46.91 -18.82
N TRP A 279 24.93 46.15 -19.50
CA TRP A 279 25.23 44.78 -19.09
C TRP A 279 26.11 44.79 -17.84
N VAL A 280 25.74 44.00 -16.84
CA VAL A 280 26.51 43.84 -15.59
C VAL A 280 26.88 42.37 -15.42
N ALA A 281 28.16 42.12 -15.18
CA ALA A 281 28.71 40.80 -14.94
C ALA A 281 28.33 40.31 -13.53
N GLU A 282 27.19 39.66 -13.38
CA GLU A 282 26.75 39.09 -12.10
C GLU A 282 26.87 37.57 -12.08
N SER A 283 27.49 37.03 -11.02
CA SER A 283 27.46 35.59 -10.76
C SER A 283 26.09 35.18 -10.23
N LYS A 284 25.36 34.35 -10.98
CA LYS A 284 24.04 33.83 -10.60
C LYS A 284 24.16 32.39 -10.08
N ARG A 285 23.41 32.08 -9.03
CA ARG A 285 23.31 30.71 -8.49
C ARG A 285 22.28 29.91 -9.28
N TRP A 286 22.45 28.59 -9.40
CA TRP A 286 21.52 27.74 -10.15
C TRP A 286 20.09 27.80 -9.62
N ALA A 287 19.94 27.89 -8.29
CA ALA A 287 18.63 28.01 -7.64
C ALA A 287 17.83 29.24 -8.08
N GLN A 288 18.49 30.31 -8.55
CA GLN A 288 17.85 31.55 -9.02
C GLN A 288 17.19 31.40 -10.40
N ALA A 289 17.46 30.30 -11.12
CA ALA A 289 16.83 30.03 -12.41
C ALA A 289 15.33 29.69 -12.26
N ALA A 290 14.91 29.19 -11.10
CA ALA A 290 13.50 28.97 -10.78
C ALA A 290 12.93 30.09 -9.89
N SER A 291 11.62 30.33 -10.00
CA SER A 291 10.94 31.31 -9.14
C SER A 291 10.78 30.78 -7.71
N LEU A 292 10.74 31.70 -6.75
CA LEU A 292 10.46 31.39 -5.34
C LEU A 292 9.18 30.56 -5.18
N LYS A 293 8.12 30.87 -5.95
CA LYS A 293 6.87 30.11 -5.93
C LYS A 293 7.06 28.63 -6.27
N ARG A 294 7.92 28.30 -7.25
CA ARG A 294 8.19 26.89 -7.61
C ARG A 294 8.95 26.17 -6.51
N TRP A 295 9.92 26.85 -5.88
CA TRP A 295 10.63 26.34 -4.72
C TRP A 295 9.70 26.07 -3.54
N LEU A 296 8.86 27.06 -3.18
CA LEU A 296 7.90 26.93 -2.09
C LEU A 296 6.95 25.74 -2.32
N VAL A 297 6.40 25.59 -3.53
CA VAL A 297 5.52 24.46 -3.87
C VAL A 297 6.26 23.12 -3.76
N LEU A 298 7.46 23.00 -4.32
CA LEU A 298 8.23 21.76 -4.26
C LEU A 298 8.59 21.40 -2.81
N LEU A 299 9.15 22.35 -2.06
CA LEU A 299 9.54 22.14 -0.66
C LEU A 299 8.32 21.85 0.21
N SER A 300 7.18 22.54 0.01
CA SER A 300 5.96 22.25 0.75
C SER A 300 5.44 20.84 0.48
N LEU A 301 5.49 20.37 -0.77
CA LEU A 301 5.08 19.01 -1.13
C LEU A 301 6.01 17.96 -0.50
N CYS A 302 7.33 18.18 -0.54
CA CYS A 302 8.29 17.29 0.11
C CYS A 302 8.09 17.25 1.63
N CYS A 303 7.98 18.41 2.28
CA CYS A 303 7.76 18.47 3.73
C CYS A 303 6.42 17.85 4.14
N ALA A 304 5.35 18.08 3.37
CA ALA A 304 4.05 17.47 3.63
C ALA A 304 4.11 15.94 3.53
N MET A 305 4.80 15.41 2.51
CA MET A 305 4.98 13.96 2.37
C MET A 305 5.78 13.36 3.52
N ILE A 306 6.91 13.98 3.88
CA ILE A 306 7.73 13.53 5.02
C ILE A 306 6.89 13.55 6.29
N ALA A 307 6.18 14.65 6.57
CA ALA A 307 5.32 14.77 7.74
C ALA A 307 4.24 13.67 7.80
N VAL A 308 3.57 13.37 6.68
CA VAL A 308 2.56 12.32 6.61
C VAL A 308 3.17 10.94 6.88
N VAL A 309 4.32 10.62 6.27
CA VAL A 309 4.99 9.34 6.49
C VAL A 309 5.42 9.20 7.95
N THR A 310 5.99 10.25 8.53
CA THR A 310 6.42 10.25 9.94
C THR A 310 5.24 10.09 10.90
N ILE A 311 4.11 10.76 10.65
CA ILE A 311 2.89 10.58 11.44
C ILE A 311 2.40 9.13 11.35
N LEU A 312 2.32 8.56 10.14
CA LEU A 312 1.89 7.17 9.94
C LEU A 312 2.83 6.18 10.63
N PHE A 313 4.13 6.45 10.62
CA PHE A 313 5.14 5.65 11.31
C PHE A 313 4.94 5.66 12.82
N PHE A 314 4.74 6.83 13.43
CA PHE A 314 4.47 6.94 14.86
C PHE A 314 3.12 6.32 15.27
N VAL A 315 2.08 6.47 14.44
CA VAL A 315 0.78 5.80 14.66
C VAL A 315 0.94 4.29 14.63
N SER A 316 1.75 3.77 13.70
CA SER A 316 2.07 2.34 13.60
C SER A 316 2.72 1.82 14.88
N PHE A 317 3.67 2.57 15.45
CA PHE A 317 4.29 2.23 16.75
C PHE A 317 3.30 2.26 17.91
N GLY A 318 2.42 3.26 17.95
CA GLY A 318 1.34 3.32 18.94
C GLY A 318 0.46 2.07 18.88
N SER A 319 0.09 1.65 17.66
CA SER A 319 -0.71 0.44 17.44
C SER A 319 0.01 -0.83 17.87
N LEU A 320 1.29 -1.00 17.52
CA LEU A 320 2.07 -2.18 17.91
C LEU A 320 2.29 -2.23 19.44
N ARG A 321 2.59 -1.10 20.07
CA ARG A 321 2.75 -1.01 21.52
C ARG A 321 1.48 -1.36 22.28
N HIS A 322 0.33 -0.90 21.77
CA HIS A 322 -0.97 -1.24 22.35
C HIS A 322 -1.24 -2.75 22.32
N ARG A 323 -0.67 -3.47 21.34
CA ARG A 323 -0.77 -4.93 21.20
C ARG A 323 0.25 -5.71 22.03
N GLY A 324 1.09 -5.02 22.82
CA GLY A 324 2.16 -5.65 23.61
C GLY A 324 3.35 -6.14 22.77
N ILE A 325 3.48 -5.68 21.52
CA ILE A 325 4.61 -6.03 20.66
C ILE A 325 5.79 -5.10 20.96
N HIS A 326 6.97 -5.69 21.13
CA HIS A 326 8.20 -4.93 21.37
C HIS A 326 8.56 -4.07 20.14
N ILE A 327 8.97 -2.82 20.41
CA ILE A 327 9.38 -1.84 19.39
C ILE A 327 10.90 -1.94 19.23
N ASP A 328 11.36 -2.97 18.54
CA ASP A 328 12.76 -3.21 18.28
C ASP A 328 12.98 -3.65 16.82
N LEU A 329 14.16 -3.30 16.28
CA LEU A 329 14.50 -3.57 14.89
C LEU A 329 14.49 -5.08 14.54
N PRO A 330 14.97 -6.00 15.41
CA PRO A 330 14.81 -7.44 15.20
C PRO A 330 13.36 -7.87 15.03
N THR A 331 12.45 -7.41 15.89
CA THR A 331 11.01 -7.68 15.78
C THR A 331 10.40 -7.14 14.49
N PHE A 332 10.79 -5.95 14.04
CA PHE A 332 10.30 -5.44 12.73
C PHE A 332 10.84 -6.24 11.55
N ARG A 333 12.05 -6.78 11.66
CA ARG A 333 12.63 -7.63 10.63
C ARG A 333 11.98 -9.02 10.59
N SER A 334 11.59 -9.58 11.74
CA SER A 334 10.91 -10.87 11.81
C SER A 334 9.49 -10.82 11.24
N MET A 335 8.84 -9.64 11.25
CA MET A 335 7.54 -9.41 10.59
C MET A 335 7.60 -9.53 9.07
N GLY A 336 8.78 -9.42 8.46
CA GLY A 336 8.98 -9.50 7.01
C GLY A 336 8.85 -8.14 6.30
N PHE A 337 9.52 -8.03 5.16
CA PHE A 337 9.55 -6.83 4.33
C PHE A 337 8.49 -6.95 3.23
N GLY A 338 7.41 -6.18 3.34
CA GLY A 338 6.27 -6.30 2.43
C GLY A 338 5.37 -7.52 2.69
N ASP A 339 5.58 -8.23 3.79
CA ASP A 339 4.74 -9.38 4.17
C ASP A 339 3.53 -8.94 5.00
N ILE A 340 2.38 -9.58 4.74
CA ILE A 340 1.17 -9.37 5.54
C ILE A 340 1.32 -10.08 6.88
N GLN A 341 1.12 -9.34 7.97
CA GLN A 341 0.92 -9.90 9.29
C GLN A 341 -0.50 -9.59 9.77
N PRO A 342 -1.15 -10.49 10.53
CA PRO A 342 -2.51 -10.26 11.04
C PRO A 342 -2.64 -9.01 11.92
N TYR A 343 -1.53 -8.55 12.50
CA TYR A 343 -1.46 -7.38 13.38
C TYR A 343 -0.95 -6.11 12.69
N THR A 344 -0.67 -6.15 11.39
CA THR A 344 -0.26 -4.96 10.62
C THR A 344 -1.33 -4.50 9.62
N TYR A 345 -2.59 -4.86 9.86
CA TYR A 345 -3.71 -4.28 9.15
C TYR A 345 -3.92 -2.82 9.56
N LEU A 346 -4.28 -2.01 8.58
CA LEU A 346 -4.64 -0.62 8.79
C LEU A 346 -6.10 -0.56 9.23
N ALA A 347 -6.33 -0.50 10.55
CA ALA A 347 -7.66 -0.41 11.14
C ALA A 347 -8.23 1.03 11.09
N ILE A 348 -8.36 1.57 9.89
CA ILE A 348 -9.12 2.79 9.63
C ILE A 348 -10.58 2.43 9.35
N ASN A 349 -11.52 3.28 9.75
CA ASN A 349 -12.97 3.11 9.55
C ASN A 349 -13.38 3.30 8.08
N LEU A 350 -12.63 2.72 7.15
CA LEU A 350 -13.00 2.61 5.75
C LEU A 350 -13.91 1.40 5.56
N PRO A 351 -14.82 1.44 4.56
CA PRO A 351 -15.50 0.26 4.06
C PRO A 351 -14.49 -0.85 3.74
N ARG A 352 -14.82 -2.09 4.14
CA ARG A 352 -13.96 -3.27 3.90
C ARG A 352 -14.64 -4.35 3.05
N GLN A 353 -15.96 -4.29 2.97
CA GLN A 353 -16.77 -5.19 2.13
C GLN A 353 -16.69 -4.77 0.67
N ASP A 354 -16.67 -5.75 -0.21
CA ASP A 354 -16.64 -5.51 -1.64
C ASP A 354 -18.03 -5.10 -2.17
N PRO A 355 -18.10 -4.29 -3.24
CA PRO A 355 -17.01 -3.79 -4.07
C PRO A 355 -16.35 -2.49 -3.57
N GLU A 356 -17.01 -1.76 -2.67
CA GLU A 356 -16.57 -0.43 -2.22
C GLU A 356 -15.24 -0.48 -1.46
N GLY A 357 -15.12 -1.43 -0.53
CA GLY A 357 -13.92 -1.58 0.29
C GLY A 357 -12.68 -1.93 -0.53
N LEU A 358 -12.80 -2.80 -1.52
CA LEU A 358 -11.70 -3.07 -2.45
C LEU A 358 -11.26 -1.81 -3.18
N MET A 359 -12.21 -1.02 -3.70
CA MET A 359 -11.89 0.20 -4.46
C MET A 359 -11.18 1.24 -3.59
N LEU A 360 -11.70 1.53 -2.40
CA LEU A 360 -11.13 2.54 -1.51
C LEU A 360 -9.75 2.14 -0.99
N ASN A 361 -9.56 0.87 -0.62
CA ASN A 361 -8.26 0.39 -0.16
C ASN A 361 -7.22 0.33 -1.31
N VAL A 362 -7.63 -0.01 -2.55
CA VAL A 362 -6.74 0.10 -3.73
C VAL A 362 -6.28 1.54 -3.95
N LEU A 363 -7.20 2.51 -3.88
CA LEU A 363 -6.86 3.93 -4.03
C LEU A 363 -5.92 4.39 -2.91
N LEU A 364 -6.19 3.98 -1.67
CA LEU A 364 -5.38 4.34 -0.52
C LEU A 364 -3.95 3.77 -0.61
N ALA A 365 -3.81 2.48 -0.96
CA ALA A 365 -2.50 1.85 -1.12
C ALA A 365 -1.65 2.51 -2.21
N ASN A 366 -2.28 3.06 -3.26
CA ASN A 366 -1.59 3.71 -4.38
C ASN A 366 -1.43 5.24 -4.23
N LEU A 367 -2.13 5.86 -3.27
CA LEU A 367 -2.09 7.30 -3.06
C LEU A 367 -0.67 7.85 -2.80
N PRO A 368 0.18 7.21 -1.97
CA PRO A 368 1.55 7.69 -1.75
C PRO A 368 2.40 7.65 -3.04
N GLN A 369 2.23 6.62 -3.87
CA GLN A 369 2.91 6.51 -5.16
C GLN A 369 2.45 7.59 -6.14
N PHE A 370 1.16 7.92 -6.16
CA PHE A 370 0.63 9.02 -6.96
C PHE A 370 1.23 10.36 -6.53
N LEU A 371 1.29 10.65 -5.22
CA LEU A 371 1.90 11.86 -4.68
C LEU A 371 3.40 11.94 -4.99
N LEU A 372 4.11 10.82 -4.90
CA LEU A 372 5.52 10.74 -5.31
C LEU A 372 5.70 11.09 -6.80
N SER A 373 4.82 10.62 -7.67
CA SER A 373 4.84 10.94 -9.11
C SER A 373 4.66 12.43 -9.37
N ILE A 374 3.81 13.10 -8.59
CA ILE A 374 3.63 14.56 -8.67
C ILE A 374 4.93 15.27 -8.25
N ILE A 375 5.53 14.87 -7.13
CA ILE A 375 6.80 15.44 -6.65
C ILE A 375 7.90 15.24 -7.69
N TYR A 376 8.01 14.02 -8.25
CA TYR A 376 8.93 13.71 -9.33
C TYR A 376 8.75 14.67 -10.51
N MET A 377 7.51 14.94 -10.94
CA MET A 377 7.24 15.87 -12.05
C MET A 377 7.73 17.29 -11.73
N PHE A 378 7.48 17.80 -10.52
CA PHE A 378 7.97 19.11 -10.10
C PHE A 378 9.50 19.16 -10.02
N TYR A 379 10.11 18.12 -9.46
CA TYR A 379 11.56 18.01 -9.36
C TYR A 379 12.22 17.94 -10.76
N ASN A 380 11.69 17.12 -11.66
CA ASN A 380 12.12 17.00 -13.05
C ASN A 380 12.01 18.36 -13.79
N ALA A 381 10.89 19.08 -13.59
CA ALA A 381 10.70 20.41 -14.18
C ALA A 381 11.68 21.46 -13.63
N MET A 382 11.98 21.42 -12.33
CA MET A 382 12.96 22.29 -11.68
C MET A 382 14.38 22.02 -12.20
N LEU A 383 14.79 20.76 -12.21
CA LEU A 383 16.11 20.34 -12.69
C LEU A 383 16.29 20.69 -14.18
N SER A 384 15.25 20.46 -14.99
CA SER A 384 15.25 20.86 -16.40
C SER A 384 15.46 22.37 -16.55
N THR A 385 14.79 23.19 -15.73
CA THR A 385 14.96 24.65 -15.74
C THR A 385 16.41 25.05 -15.40
N PHE A 386 17.02 24.42 -14.39
CA PHE A 386 18.40 24.71 -13.98
C PHE A 386 19.41 24.38 -15.07
N LEU A 387 19.25 23.21 -15.71
CA LEU A 387 20.17 22.75 -16.73
C LEU A 387 20.05 23.56 -18.02
N VAL A 388 18.83 23.90 -18.43
CA VAL A 388 18.58 24.78 -19.59
C VAL A 388 19.18 26.16 -19.35
N GLN A 389 18.95 26.75 -18.17
CA GLN A 389 19.54 28.04 -17.83
C GLN A 389 21.08 27.99 -17.84
N ARG A 390 21.67 26.95 -17.26
CA ARG A 390 23.12 26.77 -17.24
C ARG A 390 23.71 26.61 -18.64
N GLU A 391 23.06 25.83 -19.49
CA GLU A 391 23.46 25.63 -20.87
C GLU A 391 23.44 26.97 -21.62
N PHE A 392 22.33 27.70 -21.53
CA PHE A 392 22.18 29.01 -22.16
C PHE A 392 23.21 30.04 -21.65
N SER A 393 23.44 30.10 -20.34
CA SER A 393 24.45 30.99 -19.73
C SER A 393 25.90 30.64 -20.09
N HIS A 394 26.19 29.46 -20.63
CA HIS A 394 27.54 29.09 -21.07
C HIS A 394 27.78 29.28 -22.57
N MET A 395 26.75 29.52 -23.37
CA MET A 395 26.87 29.65 -24.84
C MET A 395 27.78 30.79 -25.29
N TYR A 396 27.93 31.87 -24.49
CA TYR A 396 28.80 32.99 -24.87
C TYR A 396 30.30 32.63 -24.82
N LYS A 397 30.70 31.65 -24.00
CA LYS A 397 32.10 31.26 -23.80
C LYS A 397 32.58 30.37 -24.94
N GLU A 398 33.61 30.79 -25.68
CA GLU A 398 34.13 30.07 -26.84
C GLU A 398 34.44 28.60 -26.56
N ALA A 399 35.17 28.32 -25.47
CA ALA A 399 35.53 26.96 -25.05
C ALA A 399 34.33 26.07 -24.65
N LYS A 400 33.13 26.64 -24.46
CA LYS A 400 31.93 25.91 -24.05
C LYS A 400 30.77 26.05 -25.05
N ARG A 401 31.01 26.65 -26.22
CA ARG A 401 30.00 26.77 -27.29
C ARG A 401 29.56 25.38 -27.73
N LYS A 402 28.23 25.21 -27.85
CA LYS A 402 27.60 23.99 -28.33
C LYS A 402 26.55 24.37 -29.36
N PRO A 403 26.34 23.54 -30.40
CA PRO A 403 25.24 23.76 -31.33
C PRO A 403 23.89 23.67 -30.61
N LEU A 404 22.88 24.34 -31.15
CA LEU A 404 21.54 24.37 -30.58
C LEU A 404 20.92 22.98 -30.52
N ARG A 405 20.31 22.66 -29.38
CA ARG A 405 19.53 21.45 -29.17
C ARG A 405 18.06 21.71 -29.51
N VAL A 406 17.58 21.09 -30.59
CA VAL A 406 16.26 21.30 -31.19
C VAL A 406 15.51 19.97 -31.30
N SER A 407 14.19 20.00 -31.46
CA SER A 407 13.38 18.80 -31.68
C SER A 407 13.64 18.18 -33.06
N GLU A 408 13.75 19.02 -34.09
CA GLU A 408 14.00 18.61 -35.49
C GLU A 408 15.30 19.28 -35.99
N PRO A 409 16.46 18.58 -35.92
CA PRO A 409 17.76 19.18 -36.23
C PRO A 409 17.97 19.41 -37.72
N ILE A 410 18.50 20.59 -38.06
CA ILE A 410 18.94 20.94 -39.41
C ILE A 410 20.43 21.35 -39.38
N GLY A 411 21.25 20.74 -40.23
CA GLY A 411 22.68 21.03 -40.36
C GLY A 411 23.47 20.70 -39.09
N ILE A 412 24.16 21.69 -38.51
CA ILE A 412 25.03 21.51 -37.33
C ILE A 412 24.27 21.36 -35.99
N GLN A 413 22.93 21.51 -36.01
CA GLN A 413 22.09 21.42 -34.82
C GLN A 413 22.06 19.99 -34.25
N ARG A 414 21.77 19.86 -32.95
CA ARG A 414 21.65 18.55 -32.28
C ARG A 414 20.20 18.25 -31.97
N GLY A 415 19.78 17.01 -32.17
CA GLY A 415 18.49 16.53 -31.69
C GLY A 415 18.43 16.56 -30.17
N SER A 416 17.28 16.95 -29.62
CA SER A 416 16.98 16.74 -28.21
C SER A 416 16.63 15.28 -27.96
N TYR A 417 17.07 14.74 -26.82
CA TYR A 417 16.50 13.51 -26.31
C TYR A 417 14.99 13.68 -26.10
N PHE A 418 14.23 12.59 -26.26
CA PHE A 418 12.82 12.51 -25.86
C PHE A 418 12.65 12.87 -24.37
N ILE A 419 13.68 12.60 -23.56
CA ILE A 419 13.81 13.02 -22.18
C ILE A 419 14.37 14.46 -22.15
N SER A 420 13.68 15.43 -21.56
CA SER A 420 14.12 16.84 -21.55
C SER A 420 15.50 17.04 -20.89
N LEU A 421 15.85 16.16 -19.94
CA LEU A 421 17.09 16.14 -19.17
C LEU A 421 18.21 15.33 -19.86
N PRO A 422 19.48 15.80 -19.79
CA PRO A 422 20.64 14.96 -20.11
C PRO A 422 20.68 13.68 -19.27
N LEU A 423 21.04 12.55 -19.89
CA LEU A 423 21.04 11.21 -19.26
C LEU A 423 21.78 11.13 -17.93
N ARG A 424 22.91 11.84 -17.77
CA ARG A 424 23.67 11.90 -16.51
C ARG A 424 22.89 12.41 -15.29
N TYR A 425 21.81 13.17 -15.52
CA TYR A 425 20.91 13.66 -14.47
C TYR A 425 19.56 12.92 -14.51
N GLY A 426 19.10 12.57 -15.72
CA GLY A 426 17.86 11.80 -15.90
C GLY A 426 17.95 10.41 -15.28
N ILE A 427 19.01 9.63 -15.59
CA ILE A 427 19.15 8.24 -15.12
C ILE A 427 19.12 8.16 -13.59
N PRO A 428 19.97 8.90 -12.83
CA PRO A 428 19.89 8.86 -11.37
C PRO A 428 18.52 9.22 -10.83
N LEU A 429 17.85 10.21 -11.43
CA LEU A 429 16.52 10.66 -11.01
C LEU A 429 15.44 9.60 -11.26
N TYR A 430 15.48 8.92 -12.41
CA TYR A 430 14.56 7.81 -12.72
C TYR A 430 14.82 6.62 -11.81
N VAL A 431 16.08 6.26 -11.59
CA VAL A 431 16.47 5.15 -10.71
C VAL A 431 16.05 5.42 -9.28
N SER A 432 16.33 6.61 -8.73
CA SER A 432 15.93 6.97 -7.37
C SER A 432 14.40 6.97 -7.22
N SER A 433 13.69 7.49 -8.23
CA SER A 433 12.22 7.46 -8.23
C SER A 433 11.68 6.03 -8.28
N GLY A 434 12.25 5.17 -9.11
CA GLY A 434 11.88 3.75 -9.22
C GLY A 434 12.10 2.99 -7.92
N ILE A 435 13.26 3.17 -7.28
CA ILE A 435 13.58 2.58 -5.97
C ILE A 435 12.57 3.04 -4.92
N MET A 436 12.24 4.34 -4.90
CA MET A 436 11.32 4.91 -3.92
C MET A 436 9.88 4.43 -4.15
N HIS A 437 9.43 4.29 -5.40
CA HIS A 437 8.16 3.66 -5.73
C HIS A 437 8.08 2.20 -5.29
N TRP A 438 9.17 1.44 -5.51
CA TRP A 438 9.28 0.06 -5.05
C TRP A 438 9.25 -0.02 -3.51
N ALA A 439 10.04 0.79 -2.81
CA ALA A 439 10.06 0.80 -1.35
C ALA A 439 8.68 1.17 -0.76
N ILE A 440 7.99 2.14 -1.38
CA ILE A 440 6.62 2.50 -0.99
C ILE A 440 5.65 1.33 -1.17
N SER A 441 5.74 0.56 -2.26
CA SER A 441 4.85 -0.59 -2.48
C SER A 441 5.03 -1.69 -1.44
N GLN A 442 6.20 -1.77 -0.79
CA GLN A 442 6.47 -2.70 0.31
C GLN A 442 6.07 -2.10 1.67
N SER A 443 5.91 -0.78 1.76
CA SER A 443 5.53 -0.09 3.01
C SER A 443 4.03 -0.10 3.27
N LEU A 444 3.21 0.08 2.24
CA LEU A 444 1.75 0.08 2.29
C LEU A 444 1.22 -0.64 1.05
N PHE A 445 0.51 -1.74 1.26
CA PHE A 445 0.01 -2.60 0.20
C PHE A 445 -1.43 -3.03 0.52
N LEU A 446 -2.21 -3.35 -0.51
CA LEU A 446 -3.55 -3.91 -0.30
C LEU A 446 -3.42 -5.41 0.02
N ALA A 447 -4.14 -5.80 1.07
CA ALA A 447 -4.33 -7.17 1.52
C ALA A 447 -5.80 -7.55 1.33
N ARG A 448 -6.04 -8.73 0.75
CA ARG A 448 -7.39 -9.26 0.57
C ARG A 448 -7.50 -10.62 1.23
N ILE A 449 -8.38 -10.71 2.23
CA ILE A 449 -8.62 -11.93 2.99
C ILE A 449 -9.94 -12.54 2.50
N THR A 450 -9.84 -13.76 1.96
CA THR A 450 -11.00 -14.57 1.60
C THR A 450 -11.30 -15.51 2.74
N ALA A 451 -12.48 -15.35 3.35
CA ALA A 451 -13.01 -16.27 4.35
C ALA A 451 -13.54 -17.54 3.67
N LEU A 452 -13.26 -18.69 4.26
CA LEU A 452 -13.70 -20.00 3.78
C LEU A 452 -14.40 -20.74 4.92
N ASN A 453 -15.61 -21.20 4.67
CA ASN A 453 -16.29 -22.14 5.56
C ASN A 453 -15.51 -23.47 5.66
N VAL A 454 -15.84 -24.27 6.67
CA VAL A 454 -15.21 -25.57 6.93
C VAL A 454 -15.35 -26.56 5.77
N ASP A 455 -16.46 -26.46 5.02
CA ASP A 455 -16.74 -27.22 3.80
C ASP A 455 -15.90 -26.75 2.58
N GLY A 456 -15.15 -25.65 2.73
CA GLY A 456 -14.33 -25.04 1.70
C GLY A 456 -15.09 -24.10 0.75
N SER A 457 -16.36 -23.79 1.04
CA SER A 457 -17.13 -22.77 0.33
C SER A 457 -16.70 -21.36 0.75
N PRO A 458 -16.72 -20.36 -0.17
CA PRO A 458 -16.31 -19.00 0.17
C PRO A 458 -17.39 -18.27 0.99
N ASP A 459 -17.00 -17.74 2.15
CA ASP A 459 -17.84 -16.83 2.92
C ASP A 459 -17.63 -15.39 2.43
N VAL A 460 -18.57 -14.91 1.63
CA VAL A 460 -18.53 -13.55 1.07
C VAL A 460 -18.81 -12.48 2.13
N LYS A 461 -19.55 -12.81 3.20
CA LYS A 461 -19.95 -11.87 4.25
C LYS A 461 -18.77 -11.53 5.17
N HIS A 462 -17.93 -12.52 5.45
CA HIS A 462 -16.75 -12.38 6.32
C HIS A 462 -15.43 -12.21 5.55
N SER A 463 -15.46 -12.28 4.21
CA SER A 463 -14.34 -11.83 3.36
C SER A 463 -14.21 -10.31 3.36
N PHE A 464 -12.97 -9.81 3.36
CA PHE A 464 -12.71 -8.37 3.42
C PHE A 464 -11.43 -7.93 2.68
N SER A 465 -11.43 -6.66 2.28
CA SER A 465 -10.28 -5.96 1.70
C SER A 465 -9.79 -4.88 2.66
N THR A 466 -8.48 -4.80 2.89
CA THR A 466 -7.84 -3.80 3.75
C THR A 466 -6.44 -3.44 3.23
N CYS A 467 -5.80 -2.42 3.81
CA CYS A 467 -4.38 -2.17 3.59
C CYS A 467 -3.56 -2.81 4.72
N GLY A 468 -2.48 -3.50 4.37
CA GLY A 468 -1.43 -3.88 5.30
C GLY A 468 -0.26 -2.88 5.23
N TYR A 469 0.47 -2.72 6.33
CA TYR A 469 1.70 -1.95 6.35
C TYR A 469 2.88 -2.78 6.86
N SER A 470 4.10 -2.43 6.46
CA SER A 470 5.34 -3.07 6.94
C SER A 470 6.20 -2.03 7.67
N PRO A 471 6.35 -2.12 9.02
CA PRO A 471 7.14 -1.17 9.81
C PRO A 471 8.57 -1.03 9.31
N ILE A 472 9.20 -2.15 8.94
CA ILE A 472 10.59 -2.16 8.44
C ILE A 472 10.70 -1.46 7.09
N ALA A 473 9.72 -1.61 6.20
CA ALA A 473 9.72 -0.93 4.91
C ALA A 473 9.48 0.58 5.06
N ILE A 474 8.62 1.00 6.00
CA ILE A 474 8.46 2.42 6.33
C ILE A 474 9.77 2.99 6.88
N PHE A 475 10.43 2.28 7.79
CA PHE A 475 11.71 2.70 8.37
C PHE A 475 12.80 2.89 7.30
N VAL A 476 12.93 1.95 6.36
CA VAL A 476 13.90 2.05 5.24
C VAL A 476 13.59 3.21 4.30
N CYS A 477 12.30 3.55 4.10
CA CYS A 477 11.89 4.71 3.32
C CYS A 477 12.29 6.05 3.98
N GLU A 478 12.21 6.14 5.31
CA GLU A 478 12.57 7.37 6.05
C GLU A 478 14.07 7.51 6.30
N PHE A 479 14.73 6.42 6.66
CA PHE A 479 16.15 6.35 6.97
C PHE A 479 16.82 5.40 5.98
N PRO A 480 17.01 5.82 4.70
CA PRO A 480 17.77 5.01 3.76
C PRO A 480 19.14 4.76 4.40
N ALA A 481 19.45 3.48 4.64
CA ALA A 481 20.71 3.09 5.24
C ALA A 481 21.84 3.80 4.48
N GLN A 482 22.65 4.57 5.21
CA GLN A 482 23.84 5.19 4.64
C GLN A 482 24.64 4.05 3.99
N PRO A 483 25.03 4.14 2.71
CA PRO A 483 25.99 3.19 2.18
C PRO A 483 27.20 3.23 3.12
N PRO A 484 27.76 2.07 3.51
CA PRO A 484 28.93 2.05 4.38
C PRO A 484 29.97 2.97 3.76
N GLY A 485 30.32 4.03 4.49
CA GLY A 485 31.38 4.92 4.08
C GLY A 485 32.64 4.09 3.94
N GLU A 486 33.25 4.15 2.76
CA GLU A 486 34.63 3.75 2.58
C GLU A 486 35.48 4.64 3.51
N GLU A 487 35.94 4.06 4.62
CA GLU A 487 37.10 4.55 5.38
C GLU A 487 38.40 4.17 4.66
#